data_AF-A0AA88B984-F1
#
_entry.id   AF-A0AA88B984-F1
#
_cell.length_a   1.000
_cell.length_b   1.000
_cell.length_c   1.000
_cell.angle_alpha   90.00
_cell.angle_beta   90.00
_cell.angle_gamma   90.00
#
_symmetry.space_group_name_H-M   'P 1'
#
loop_
_entity.id
_entity.type
_entity.pdbx_description
1 polymer ?
#
loop_
_entity_poly.entity_id
_entity_poly.type
_entity_poly.pdbx_seq_one_letter_code
_entity_poly.pdbx_strand_id
1 'polypeptide(L)'
;MTENTGSDPVEAVEHLHRAEHDLELALEKGREAAREVGEAEDELKKAIHELAHAKQFPLKVIYNGLKKPFEVRPEETVKQLLNQAIGAFGSIPNPHMLSLYNKDGEELPDGETLKQAGVKPHDELLLRPSAVKGGA
;
A
#
# COMPACT_ATOMS: atom_id res chain seq x y z
N MET A 1 -61.02 24.13 -35.24
CA MET A 1 -60.28 23.25 -34.31
C MET A 1 -59.13 24.05 -33.75
N THR A 2 -59.34 24.72 -32.63
CA THR A 2 -58.28 25.39 -31.87
C THR A 2 -58.75 25.41 -30.42
N GLU A 3 -58.54 24.29 -29.73
CA GLU A 3 -58.65 24.26 -28.28
C GLU A 3 -57.42 24.96 -27.72
N ASN A 4 -57.63 26.19 -27.30
CA ASN A 4 -56.67 27.01 -26.60
C ASN A 4 -56.68 26.54 -25.13
N THR A 5 -55.91 25.49 -24.83
CA THR A 5 -55.61 25.11 -23.45
C THR A 5 -54.61 26.12 -22.89
N GLY A 6 -55.13 27.28 -22.51
CA GLY A 6 -54.41 28.23 -21.68
C GLY A 6 -54.12 27.54 -20.35
N SER A 7 -52.89 27.05 -20.21
CA SER A 7 -52.32 26.62 -18.93
C SER A 7 -52.55 27.76 -17.94
N ASP A 8 -53.33 27.51 -16.88
CA ASP A 8 -53.63 28.53 -15.89
C ASP A 8 -52.28 29.00 -15.29
N PRO A 9 -51.94 30.30 -15.37
CA PRO A 9 -50.65 30.79 -14.88
C PRO A 9 -50.44 30.50 -13.39
N VAL A 10 -51.51 30.28 -12.62
CA VAL A 10 -51.43 29.87 -11.21
C VAL A 10 -50.96 28.42 -11.07
N GLU A 11 -51.47 27.51 -11.93
CA GLU A 11 -51.09 26.10 -11.94
C GLU A 11 -49.62 25.93 -12.37
N ALA A 12 -49.17 26.70 -13.37
CA ALA A 12 -47.77 26.70 -13.79
C ALA A 12 -46.80 27.14 -12.67
N VAL A 13 -47.21 28.11 -11.85
CA VAL A 13 -46.42 28.60 -10.70
C VAL A 13 -46.41 27.57 -9.56
N GLU A 14 -47.52 26.89 -9.27
CA GLU A 14 -47.55 25.81 -8.27
C GLU A 14 -46.71 24.59 -8.69
N HIS A 15 -46.68 24.28 -9.99
CA HIS A 15 -45.80 23.25 -10.52
C HIS A 15 -44.33 23.65 -10.43
N LEU A 16 -44.00 24.92 -10.65
CA LEU A 16 -42.64 25.43 -10.49
C LEU A 16 -42.17 25.35 -9.04
N HIS A 17 -42.98 25.79 -8.07
CA HIS A 17 -42.64 25.70 -6.65
C HIS A 17 -42.43 24.25 -6.18
N ARG A 18 -43.23 23.30 -6.68
CA ARG A 18 -43.02 21.86 -6.40
C ARG A 18 -41.70 21.37 -6.98
N ALA A 19 -41.38 21.73 -8.22
CA ALA A 19 -40.12 21.34 -8.86
C ALA A 19 -38.90 21.96 -8.17
N GLU A 20 -39.00 23.20 -7.69
CA GLU A 20 -37.95 23.87 -6.90
C GLU A 20 -37.71 23.16 -5.57
N HIS A 21 -38.77 22.82 -4.85
CA HIS A 21 -38.69 22.07 -3.60
C HIS A 21 -38.10 20.67 -3.80
N ASP A 22 -38.52 19.95 -4.85
CA ASP A 22 -38.00 18.62 -5.17
C ASP A 22 -36.51 18.67 -5.55
N LEU A 23 -36.09 19.72 -6.27
CA LEU A 23 -34.69 19.95 -6.61
C LEU A 23 -33.86 20.25 -5.37
N GLU A 24 -34.36 21.09 -4.45
CA GLU A 24 -33.69 21.39 -3.18
C GLU A 24 -33.47 20.11 -2.36
N LEU A 25 -34.51 19.28 -2.24
CA LEU A 25 -34.43 18.00 -1.53
C LEU A 25 -33.42 17.03 -2.20
N ALA A 26 -33.39 16.98 -3.53
CA ALA A 26 -32.45 16.14 -4.27
C ALA A 26 -31.00 16.61 -4.06
N LEU A 27 -30.76 17.92 -4.02
CA LEU A 27 -29.44 18.50 -3.77
C LEU A 27 -28.98 18.23 -2.34
N GLU A 28 -29.86 18.32 -1.35
CA GLU A 28 -29.53 17.99 0.04
C GLU A 28 -29.14 16.53 0.20
N LYS A 29 -29.94 15.61 -0.34
CA LYS A 29 -29.62 14.17 -0.38
C LYS A 29 -28.32 13.88 -1.12
N GLY A 30 -28.05 14.60 -2.21
CA GLY A 30 -26.80 14.48 -2.95
C GLY A 30 -25.58 14.91 -2.12
N ARG A 31 -25.73 15.96 -1.30
CA ARG A 31 -24.67 16.41 -0.37
C ARG A 31 -24.45 15.43 0.76
N GLU A 32 -25.51 14.85 1.31
CA GLU A 32 -25.43 13.82 2.34
C GLU A 32 -24.71 12.58 1.82
N ALA A 33 -25.14 12.05 0.68
CA ALA A 33 -24.48 10.91 0.04
C ALA A 33 -23.00 11.18 -0.28
N ALA A 34 -22.66 12.40 -0.72
CA ALA A 34 -21.26 12.76 -0.96
C ALA A 34 -20.41 12.77 0.33
N ARG A 35 -20.99 13.16 1.47
CA ARG A 35 -20.31 13.09 2.77
C ARG A 35 -20.09 11.65 3.21
N GLU A 36 -21.13 10.82 3.12
CA GLU A 36 -21.04 9.39 3.47
C GLU A 36 -19.98 8.66 2.63
N VAL A 37 -19.91 8.96 1.33
CA VAL A 37 -18.87 8.40 0.45
C VAL A 37 -17.48 8.87 0.89
N GLY A 38 -17.31 10.16 1.19
CA GLY A 38 -16.03 10.68 1.66
C GLY A 38 -15.56 10.04 2.97
N GLU A 39 -16.47 9.84 3.92
CA GLU A 39 -16.19 9.16 5.19
C GLU A 39 -15.80 7.69 4.96
N ALA A 40 -16.54 6.97 4.11
CA ALA A 40 -16.23 5.58 3.77
C ALA A 40 -14.86 5.44 3.07
N GLU A 41 -14.50 6.38 2.18
CA GLU A 41 -13.19 6.39 1.54
C GLU A 41 -12.05 6.57 2.54
N ASP A 42 -12.21 7.45 3.53
CA ASP A 42 -11.19 7.70 4.53
C ASP A 42 -11.05 6.54 5.53
N GLU A 43 -12.15 5.91 5.92
CA GLU A 43 -12.12 4.67 6.71
C GLU A 43 -11.40 3.54 5.94
N LEU A 44 -11.68 3.41 4.65
CA LEU A 44 -11.02 2.41 3.81
C LEU A 44 -9.51 2.66 3.71
N LYS A 45 -9.09 3.92 3.49
CA LYS A 45 -7.65 4.29 3.48
C LYS A 45 -6.99 3.94 4.81
N LYS A 46 -7.64 4.23 5.93
CA LYS A 46 -7.14 3.92 7.27
C LYS A 46 -6.99 2.41 7.48
N ALA A 47 -8.00 1.62 7.12
CA ALA A 47 -7.95 0.17 7.23
C ALA A 47 -6.82 -0.45 6.37
N ILE A 48 -6.62 0.06 5.15
CA ILE A 48 -5.50 -0.36 4.28
C ILE A 48 -4.15 -0.02 4.93
N HIS A 49 -4.02 1.18 5.49
CA HIS A 49 -2.79 1.61 6.17
C HIS A 49 -2.47 0.75 7.40
N GLU A 50 -3.47 0.41 8.21
CA GLU A 50 -3.34 -0.45 9.39
C GLU A 50 -2.98 -1.89 8.98
N LEU A 51 -3.64 -2.45 7.96
CA LEU A 51 -3.31 -3.78 7.43
C LEU A 51 -1.90 -3.85 6.83
N ALA A 52 -1.42 -2.77 6.23
CA ALA A 52 -0.06 -2.70 5.68
C ALA A 52 1.02 -2.67 6.78
N HIS A 53 0.73 -2.03 7.93
CA HIS A 53 1.64 -1.99 9.08
C HIS A 53 1.59 -3.27 9.91
N ALA A 54 0.40 -3.87 10.09
CA ALA A 54 0.24 -5.13 10.80
C ALA A 54 1.00 -6.32 10.17
N LYS A 55 1.45 -6.16 8.91
CA LYS A 55 2.26 -7.16 8.20
C LYS A 55 3.77 -6.89 8.26
N GLN A 56 4.22 -5.77 8.83
CA GLN A 56 5.65 -5.55 9.04
C GLN A 56 6.16 -6.44 10.19
N PHE A 57 7.36 -6.98 10.04
CA PHE A 57 8.02 -7.74 11.08
C PHE A 57 9.49 -7.36 11.19
N PRO A 58 10.05 -7.41 12.41
CA PRO A 58 11.46 -7.13 12.61
C PRO A 58 12.31 -8.33 12.19
N LEU A 59 13.46 -8.08 11.59
CA LEU A 59 14.54 -9.06 11.43
C LEU A 59 15.89 -8.39 11.65
N LYS A 60 16.98 -9.16 11.63
CA LYS A 60 18.34 -8.63 11.71
C LYS A 60 19.14 -9.10 10.50
N VAL A 61 19.93 -8.20 9.93
CA VAL A 61 20.97 -8.56 8.97
C VAL A 61 22.32 -8.46 9.67
N ILE A 62 23.22 -9.39 9.37
CA ILE A 62 24.57 -9.49 9.96
C ILE A 62 25.60 -9.37 8.83
N TYR A 63 26.52 -8.43 8.97
CA TYR A 63 27.65 -8.25 8.06
C TYR A 63 28.94 -8.11 8.87
N ASN A 64 29.94 -8.97 8.62
CA ASN A 64 31.22 -8.99 9.35
C ASN A 64 31.07 -8.94 10.89
N GLY A 65 30.06 -9.62 11.42
CA GLY A 65 29.74 -9.64 12.86
C GLY A 65 28.93 -8.45 13.37
N LEU A 66 28.75 -7.38 12.58
CA LEU A 66 27.87 -6.26 12.92
C LEU A 66 26.41 -6.62 12.59
N LYS A 67 25.51 -6.48 13.57
CA LYS A 67 24.06 -6.71 13.40
C LYS A 67 23.33 -5.39 13.23
N LYS A 68 22.42 -5.30 12.26
CA LYS A 68 21.49 -4.17 12.11
C LYS A 68 20.04 -4.66 12.04
N PRO A 69 19.11 -4.03 12.79
CA PRO A 69 17.69 -4.37 12.70
C PRO A 69 17.06 -3.76 11.46
N PHE A 70 16.07 -4.46 10.89
CA PHE A 70 15.23 -3.99 9.78
C PHE A 70 13.78 -4.34 10.08
N GLU A 71 12.86 -3.45 9.74
CA GLU A 71 11.43 -3.74 9.71
C GLU A 71 11.02 -3.96 8.25
N VAL A 72 10.57 -5.18 7.95
CA VAL A 72 10.32 -5.62 6.58
C VAL A 72 8.90 -6.16 6.45
N ARG A 73 8.39 -6.25 5.23
CA ARG A 73 7.10 -6.87 4.91
C ARG A 73 7.32 -8.21 4.21
N PRO A 74 6.46 -9.22 4.43
CA PRO A 74 6.58 -10.52 3.79
C PRO A 74 6.54 -10.47 2.26
N GLU A 75 5.93 -9.43 1.69
CA GLU A 75 5.78 -9.22 0.25
C GLU A 75 6.91 -8.39 -0.37
N GLU A 76 7.80 -7.83 0.44
CA GLU A 76 9.03 -7.22 -0.09
C GLU A 76 9.92 -8.31 -0.67
N THR A 77 10.68 -7.93 -1.70
CA THR A 77 11.64 -8.83 -2.35
C THR A 77 12.91 -8.92 -1.53
N VAL A 78 13.59 -10.07 -1.61
CA VAL A 78 14.93 -10.27 -1.04
C VAL A 78 15.90 -9.19 -1.55
N LYS A 79 15.80 -8.81 -2.82
CA LYS A 79 16.62 -7.73 -3.41
C LYS A 79 16.39 -6.37 -2.76
N GLN A 80 15.15 -6.04 -2.41
CA GLN A 80 14.85 -4.78 -1.70
C GLN A 80 15.55 -4.76 -0.34
N LEU A 81 15.43 -5.83 0.45
CA LEU A 81 16.13 -5.95 1.72
C LEU A 81 17.65 -5.93 1.56
N LEU A 82 18.20 -6.58 0.53
CA LEU A 82 19.63 -6.56 0.22
C LEU A 82 20.11 -5.12 -0.02
N ASN A 83 19.40 -4.35 -0.85
CA ASN A 83 19.75 -2.96 -1.13
C ASN A 83 19.67 -2.08 0.13
N GLN A 84 18.61 -2.25 0.94
CA GLN A 84 18.48 -1.56 2.22
C GLN A 84 19.63 -1.90 3.17
N ALA A 85 20.00 -3.18 3.24
CA ALA A 85 21.12 -3.63 4.07
C ALA A 85 22.44 -3.03 3.60
N ILE A 86 22.75 -3.08 2.30
CA ILE A 86 23.95 -2.47 1.73
C ILE A 86 24.03 -0.98 2.08
N GLY A 87 22.94 -0.24 1.90
CA GLY A 87 22.86 1.18 2.27
C GLY A 87 23.04 1.41 3.77
N ALA A 88 22.45 0.57 4.61
CA ALA A 88 22.51 0.69 6.07
C ALA A 88 23.89 0.36 6.64
N PHE A 89 24.58 -0.64 6.10
CA PHE A 89 25.94 -1.00 6.53
C PHE A 89 27.00 -0.04 5.98
N GLY A 90 26.73 0.63 4.85
CA GLY A 90 27.61 1.63 4.25
C GLY A 90 28.91 1.04 3.70
N SER A 91 29.60 1.77 2.81
CA SER A 91 30.94 1.50 2.25
C SER A 91 31.33 0.01 2.12
N ILE A 92 30.43 -0.82 1.58
CA ILE A 92 30.73 -2.24 1.38
C ILE A 92 31.47 -2.40 0.05
N PRO A 93 32.64 -3.06 0.02
CA PRO A 93 33.33 -3.35 -1.24
C PRO A 93 32.49 -4.29 -2.11
N ASN A 94 32.37 -3.98 -3.39
CA ASN A 94 31.65 -4.76 -4.40
C ASN A 94 30.20 -5.12 -3.98
N PRO A 95 29.32 -4.13 -3.73
CA PRO A 95 27.98 -4.36 -3.21
C PRO A 95 27.12 -5.23 -4.14
N HIS A 96 27.39 -5.18 -5.44
CA HIS A 96 26.74 -5.99 -6.47
C HIS A 96 27.08 -7.49 -6.37
N MET A 97 28.13 -7.86 -5.63
CA MET A 97 28.57 -9.25 -5.43
C MET A 97 27.99 -9.88 -4.18
N LEU A 98 27.20 -9.13 -3.39
CA LEU A 98 26.63 -9.60 -2.14
C LEU A 98 25.27 -10.27 -2.38
N SER A 99 24.95 -11.19 -1.48
CA SER A 99 23.63 -11.80 -1.35
C SER A 99 23.29 -12.00 0.12
N LEU A 100 21.99 -12.15 0.40
CA LEU A 100 21.49 -12.53 1.71
C LEU A 100 21.47 -14.04 1.84
N TYR A 101 21.78 -14.54 3.03
CA TYR A 101 21.76 -15.95 3.36
C TYR A 101 20.95 -16.17 4.63
N ASN A 102 20.27 -17.30 4.72
CA ASN A 102 19.63 -17.72 5.96
C ASN A 102 20.67 -18.27 6.96
N LYS A 103 20.21 -18.61 8.17
CA LYS A 103 21.04 -19.20 9.24
C LYS A 103 21.63 -20.57 8.86
N ASP A 104 20.99 -21.27 7.93
CA ASP A 104 21.40 -22.60 7.45
C ASP A 104 22.48 -22.48 6.35
N GLY A 105 22.81 -21.24 5.95
CA GLY A 105 23.86 -20.94 4.98
C GLY A 105 23.39 -20.99 3.52
N GLU A 106 22.08 -21.06 3.28
CA GLU A 106 21.48 -21.06 1.95
C GLU A 106 21.29 -19.63 1.43
N GLU A 107 21.60 -19.42 0.15
CA GLU A 107 21.47 -18.11 -0.50
C GLU A 107 20.00 -17.84 -0.80
N LEU A 108 19.52 -16.66 -0.41
CA LEU A 108 18.16 -16.22 -0.69
C LEU A 108 18.08 -15.66 -2.12
N PRO A 109 17.13 -16.12 -2.96
CA PRO A 109 17.00 -15.63 -4.33
C PRO A 109 16.49 -14.19 -4.38
N ASP A 110 17.25 -13.30 -5.04
CA ASP A 110 16.92 -11.86 -5.16
C ASP A 110 15.51 -11.58 -5.75
N GLY A 111 15.02 -12.47 -6.62
CA GLY A 111 13.73 -12.32 -7.31
C GLY A 111 12.51 -12.79 -6.49
N GLU A 112 12.72 -13.45 -5.35
CA GLU A 112 11.64 -13.93 -4.50
C GLU A 112 11.23 -12.90 -3.45
N THR A 113 10.00 -13.01 -2.99
CA THR A 113 9.55 -12.30 -1.78
C THR A 113 10.17 -12.92 -0.52
N LEU A 114 10.30 -12.13 0.55
CA LEU A 114 10.80 -12.62 1.84
C LEU A 114 10.00 -13.82 2.36
N LYS A 115 8.69 -13.83 2.12
CA LYS A 115 7.82 -14.97 2.45
C LYS A 115 8.13 -16.23 1.62
N GLN A 116 8.33 -16.09 0.31
CA GLN A 116 8.68 -17.21 -0.57
C GLN A 116 10.05 -17.79 -0.23
N ALA A 117 11.00 -16.91 0.07
CA ALA A 117 12.34 -17.25 0.55
C ALA A 117 12.37 -17.82 1.99
N GLY A 118 11.20 -17.97 2.64
CA GLY A 118 11.06 -18.59 3.96
C GLY A 118 11.51 -17.73 5.15
N VAL A 119 11.72 -16.43 4.96
CA VAL A 119 12.15 -15.49 6.01
C VAL A 119 11.00 -15.24 6.99
N LYS A 120 11.31 -15.31 8.29
CA LYS A 120 10.36 -15.19 9.40
C LYS A 120 10.65 -13.99 10.29
N PRO A 121 9.67 -13.56 11.11
CA PRO A 121 9.91 -12.60 12.18
C PRO A 121 11.06 -13.02 13.08
N HIS A 122 11.91 -12.04 13.40
CA HIS A 122 13.11 -12.15 14.23
C HIS A 122 14.25 -12.99 13.67
N ASP A 123 14.20 -13.40 12.40
CA ASP A 123 15.30 -14.10 11.76
C ASP A 123 16.58 -13.25 11.72
N GLU A 124 17.71 -13.95 11.72
CA GLU A 124 19.03 -13.37 11.50
C GLU A 124 19.54 -13.82 10.12
N LEU A 125 19.65 -12.87 9.19
CA LEU A 125 20.17 -13.09 7.85
C LEU A 125 21.63 -12.67 7.78
N LEU A 126 22.43 -13.41 7.01
CA LEU A 126 23.84 -13.11 6.78
C LEU A 126 23.99 -12.37 5.45
N LEU A 127 24.64 -11.22 5.47
CA LEU A 127 25.08 -10.52 4.27
C LEU A 127 26.52 -10.97 3.99
N ARG A 128 26.75 -11.60 2.84
CA ARG A 128 28.09 -12.06 2.44
C ARG A 128 28.23 -12.10 0.91
N PRO A 129 29.47 -12.21 0.37
CA PRO A 129 29.67 -12.43 -1.05
C PRO A 129 28.92 -13.67 -1.54
N SER A 130 28.27 -13.54 -2.68
CA SER A 130 27.55 -14.62 -3.34
C SER A 130 28.55 -15.62 -3.94
N ALA A 131 28.28 -16.91 -3.73
CA ALA A 131 29.01 -17.98 -4.42
C ALA A 131 28.76 -17.97 -5.94
N VAL A 132 27.57 -17.51 -6.36
CA VAL A 132 27.14 -17.50 -7.77
C VAL A 132 27.63 -16.23 -8.49
N LYS A 133 27.49 -15.06 -7.85
CA LYS A 133 27.93 -13.79 -8.46
C LYS A 133 29.46 -13.63 -8.44
N GLY A 134 30.15 -14.33 -7.54
CA GLY A 134 31.60 -14.31 -7.33
C GLY A 134 32.48 -14.99 -8.39
N GLY A 135 31.91 -15.83 -9.25
CA GLY A 135 32.66 -16.78 -10.07
C GLY A 135 32.71 -16.50 -11.58
N ALA A 136 32.43 -15.28 -12.03
CA ALA A 136 32.53 -14.90 -13.44
C ALA A 136 33.95 -14.46 -13.82
#